data_AF-A0A7X6VC30-F1
#
_entry.id   AF-A0A7X6VC30-F1
#
_cell.length_a   1.000
_cell.length_b   1.000
_cell.length_c   1.000
_cell.angle_alpha   90.00
_cell.angle_beta   90.00
_cell.angle_gamma   90.00
#
_symmetry.space_group_name_H-M   'P 1'
#
loop_
_entity.id
_entity.type
_entity.pdbx_description
1 polymer ?
#
loop_
_entity_poly.entity_id
_entity_poly.type
_entity_poly.pdbx_seq_one_letter_code
_entity_poly.pdbx_strand_id
1 'polypeptide(L)'
;MLYNIENNISVQIVAEKLFISKAYLSERFKQITGTSLSEYISTVKMERAKYLLMNSSLKNYEIAETLGYKDHEYFSKVFKKNTGFTPAIYRKEIQASNTFRGA
;
A
#
# COMPACT_ATOMS: atom_id res chain seq x y z
N MET A 1 7.28 -12.41 2.63
CA MET A 1 6.90 -11.04 3.04
C MET A 1 7.89 -10.06 2.43
N LEU A 2 7.43 -9.06 1.68
CA LEU A 2 8.32 -8.05 1.07
C LEU A 2 8.83 -7.10 2.16
N TYR A 3 10.09 -7.25 2.58
CA TYR A 3 10.70 -6.56 3.73
C TYR A 3 10.99 -5.05 3.51
N ASN A 4 10.48 -4.41 2.45
CA ASN A 4 10.88 -3.05 2.11
C ASN A 4 9.85 -2.18 1.36
N ILE A 5 8.58 -2.27 1.74
CA ILE A 5 7.47 -1.62 1.01
C ILE A 5 7.51 -0.08 1.11
N GLU A 6 8.11 0.44 2.18
CA GLU A 6 8.24 1.87 2.49
C GLU A 6 9.35 2.58 1.71
N ASN A 7 10.09 1.84 0.88
CA ASN A 7 11.14 2.41 0.02
C ASN A 7 10.70 2.45 -1.44
N ASN A 8 9.48 2.96 -1.68
CA ASN A 8 8.93 3.18 -3.02
C ASN A 8 8.96 1.94 -3.93
N ILE A 9 8.64 0.75 -3.39
CA ILE A 9 8.72 -0.48 -4.19
C ILE A 9 7.74 -0.42 -5.38
N SER A 10 8.22 -0.84 -6.56
CA SER A 10 7.44 -0.93 -7.79
C SER A 10 7.90 -2.14 -8.61
N VAL A 11 7.07 -2.58 -9.56
CA VAL A 11 7.43 -3.68 -10.49
C VAL A 11 8.75 -3.36 -11.21
N GLN A 12 8.97 -2.10 -11.56
CA GLN A 12 10.19 -1.64 -12.23
C GLN A 12 11.43 -1.87 -11.36
N ILE A 13 11.40 -1.43 -10.11
CA ILE A 13 12.52 -1.59 -9.17
C ILE A 13 12.82 -3.07 -8.91
N VAL A 14 11.79 -3.92 -8.84
CA VAL A 14 11.99 -5.36 -8.67
C VAL A 14 12.63 -5.98 -9.91
N ALA A 15 12.18 -5.59 -11.10
CA ALA A 15 12.73 -6.08 -12.36
C ALA A 15 14.21 -5.68 -12.53
N GLU A 16 14.55 -4.42 -12.21
CA GLU A 16 15.92 -3.89 -12.22
C GLU A 16 16.84 -4.65 -11.25
N LYS A 17 16.40 -4.88 -10.01
CA LYS A 17 17.17 -5.64 -9.02
C LYS A 17 17.41 -7.09 -9.40
N LEU A 18 16.52 -7.68 -10.19
CA LEU A 18 16.61 -9.05 -10.67
C LEU A 18 17.26 -9.16 -12.06
N PHE A 19 17.68 -8.05 -12.66
CA PHE A 19 18.26 -7.99 -14.02
C PHE A 19 17.38 -8.67 -15.09
N ILE A 20 16.06 -8.54 -14.97
CA ILE A 20 15.09 -9.08 -15.92
C ILE A 20 14.14 -8.01 -16.44
N SER A 21 13.48 -8.26 -17.56
CA SER A 21 12.48 -7.32 -18.07
C SER A 21 11.23 -7.30 -17.18
N LYS A 22 10.63 -6.11 -17.04
CA LYS A 22 9.35 -5.91 -16.36
C LYS A 22 8.24 -6.83 -16.90
N ALA A 23 8.21 -7.01 -18.22
CA ALA A 23 7.24 -7.87 -18.90
C ALA A 23 7.42 -9.33 -18.49
N TYR A 24 8.66 -9.84 -18.54
CA TYR A 24 8.96 -11.20 -18.12
C TYR A 24 8.62 -11.44 -16.65
N LEU A 25 9.01 -10.52 -15.76
CA LEU A 25 8.67 -10.61 -14.33
C LEU A 25 7.15 -10.63 -14.10
N SER A 26 6.42 -9.73 -14.76
CA SER A 26 4.96 -9.61 -14.57
C SER A 26 4.25 -10.87 -15.04
N GLU A 27 4.65 -11.42 -16.19
CA GLU A 27 4.09 -12.63 -16.77
C GLU A 27 4.38 -13.85 -15.89
N ARG A 28 5.65 -14.07 -15.52
CA ARG A 28 6.03 -15.22 -14.69
C ARG A 28 5.41 -15.15 -13.29
N PHE A 29 5.34 -13.97 -12.68
CA PHE A 29 4.70 -13.80 -11.38
C PHE A 29 3.20 -14.13 -11.46
N LYS A 30 2.50 -13.69 -12.50
CA LYS A 30 1.08 -14.00 -12.69
C LYS A 30 0.84 -15.48 -12.95
N GLN A 31 1.69 -16.13 -13.73
CA GLN A 31 1.61 -17.58 -13.97
C GLN A 31 1.74 -18.39 -12.68
N ILE A 32 2.61 -17.96 -11.75
CA ILE A 32 2.87 -18.66 -10.50
C ILE A 32 1.81 -18.34 -9.43
N THR A 33 1.39 -17.08 -9.32
CA THR A 33 0.55 -16.61 -8.19
C THR A 33 -0.92 -16.40 -8.55
N GLY A 34 -1.27 -16.44 -9.84
CA GLY A 34 -2.61 -16.11 -10.33
C GLY A 34 -2.94 -14.61 -10.34
N THR A 35 -2.07 -13.74 -9.82
CA THR A 35 -2.31 -12.29 -9.71
C THR A 35 -1.15 -11.49 -10.29
N SER A 36 -1.39 -10.26 -10.76
CA SER A 36 -0.29 -9.46 -11.27
C SER A 36 0.61 -8.98 -10.12
N LEU A 37 1.92 -8.85 -10.36
CA LEU A 37 2.85 -8.32 -9.37
C LEU A 37 2.47 -6.89 -8.93
N SER A 38 1.88 -6.09 -9.83
CA SER A 38 1.41 -4.75 -9.50
C SER A 38 0.25 -4.76 -8.50
N GLU A 39 -0.73 -5.66 -8.68
CA GLU A 39 -1.84 -5.83 -7.74
C GLU A 39 -1.35 -6.35 -6.39
N TYR A 40 -0.41 -7.29 -6.40
CA TYR A 40 0.21 -7.81 -5.19
C TYR A 40 0.93 -6.69 -4.42
N ILE A 41 1.79 -5.91 -5.09
CA ILE A 41 2.46 -4.74 -4.50
C ILE A 41 1.43 -3.74 -3.96
N SER A 42 0.37 -3.43 -4.71
CA SER A 42 -0.67 -2.50 -4.26
C SER A 42 -1.37 -3.02 -3.00
N THR A 43 -1.72 -4.30 -2.94
CA THR A 43 -2.38 -4.92 -1.78
C THR A 43 -1.50 -4.80 -0.54
N VAL A 44 -0.23 -5.17 -0.69
CA VAL A 44 0.77 -5.09 0.37
C VAL A 44 0.98 -3.63 0.84
N LYS A 45 1.00 -2.65 -0.07
CA LYS A 45 1.03 -1.22 0.27
C LYS A 45 -0.20 -0.78 1.05
N MET A 46 -1.40 -1.26 0.69
CA MET A 46 -2.63 -0.90 1.41
C MET A 46 -2.66 -1.47 2.83
N GLU A 47 -2.19 -2.70 3.04
CA GLU A 47 -2.04 -3.25 4.39
C GLU A 47 -1.06 -2.42 5.23
N ARG A 48 0.06 -1.98 4.63
CA ARG A 48 0.98 -1.08 5.33
C ARG A 48 0.37 0.30 5.60
N ALA A 49 -0.41 0.85 4.68
CA ALA A 49 -1.13 2.10 4.88
C ALA A 49 -2.11 2.01 6.05
N LYS A 50 -2.88 0.93 6.16
CA LYS A 50 -3.77 0.68 7.31
C LYS A 50 -2.98 0.67 8.60
N TYR A 51 -1.87 -0.08 8.65
CA TYR A 51 -0.99 -0.11 9.82
C TYR A 51 -0.49 1.29 10.21
N LEU A 52 0.01 2.08 9.27
CA LEU A 52 0.51 3.44 9.54
C LEU A 52 -0.58 4.40 9.99
N LEU A 53 -1.79 4.29 9.43
CA LEU A 53 -2.94 5.10 9.84
C LEU A 53 -3.37 4.80 11.28
N MET A 54 -3.19 3.56 11.73
CA MET A 54 -3.56 3.11 13.08
C MET A 54 -2.47 3.36 14.12
N ASN A 55 -1.20 3.27 13.73
CA ASN A 55 -0.07 3.20 14.66
C ASN A 55 0.90 4.38 14.58
N SER A 56 0.61 5.41 13.77
CA SER A 56 1.46 6.60 13.67
C SER A 56 0.64 7.89 13.58
N SER A 57 1.30 9.02 13.86
CA SER A 57 0.75 10.38 13.70
C SER A 57 0.98 10.97 12.30
N LEU A 58 1.51 10.18 11.35
CA LEU A 58 1.79 10.65 10.00
C LEU A 58 0.53 11.17 9.30
N LYS A 59 0.68 12.30 8.61
CA LYS A 59 -0.37 12.85 7.75
C LYS A 59 -0.57 11.96 6.53
N ASN A 60 -1.78 12.00 5.96
CA ASN A 60 -2.14 11.13 4.84
C ASN A 60 -1.19 11.27 3.63
N TYR A 61 -0.67 12.47 3.36
CA TYR A 61 0.29 12.68 2.27
C TYR A 61 1.67 12.06 2.59
N GLU A 62 2.11 12.09 3.84
CA GLU A 62 3.38 11.48 4.28
C GLU A 62 3.33 9.96 4.15
N ILE A 63 2.17 9.36 4.48
CA ILE A 63 1.92 7.94 4.28
C ILE A 63 1.92 7.60 2.78
N ALA A 64 1.29 8.43 1.94
CA ALA A 64 1.28 8.24 0.50
C ALA A 64 2.72 8.26 -0.07
N GLU A 65 3.51 9.25 0.31
CA GLU A 65 4.90 9.42 -0.11
C GLU A 65 5.78 8.24 0.34
N THR A 66 5.67 7.84 1.60
CA THR A 66 6.37 6.66 2.17
C THR A 66 6.07 5.40 1.37
N LEU A 67 4.84 5.24 0.87
CA LEU A 67 4.43 4.09 0.06
C LEU A 67 4.71 4.27 -1.44
N GLY A 68 5.39 5.35 -1.85
CA GLY A 68 5.77 5.61 -3.24
C GLY A 68 4.65 6.17 -4.11
N TYR A 69 3.59 6.73 -3.52
CA TYR A 69 2.55 7.44 -4.27
C TYR A 69 2.89 8.92 -4.36
N LYS A 70 3.28 9.36 -5.56
CA LYS A 70 3.52 10.79 -5.85
C LYS A 70 2.24 11.63 -5.79
N ASP A 71 1.12 11.00 -6.13
CA ASP A 71 -0.20 11.62 -6.10
C ASP A 71 -1.01 11.08 -4.91
N HIS A 72 -1.19 11.94 -3.91
CA HIS A 72 -1.98 11.67 -2.71
C HIS A 72 -3.48 11.46 -2.98
N GLU A 73 -4.06 12.05 -4.04
CA GLU A 73 -5.44 11.82 -4.44
C GLU A 73 -5.60 10.43 -5.02
N TYR A 74 -4.65 10.02 -5.87
CA TYR A 74 -4.62 8.67 -6.41
C TYR A 74 -4.46 7.63 -5.29
N PHE A 75 -3.54 7.86 -4.33
CA PHE A 75 -3.43 7.04 -3.12
C PHE A 75 -4.78 6.93 -2.39
N SER A 76 -5.45 8.06 -2.15
CA SER A 76 -6.75 8.07 -1.45
C SER A 76 -7.84 7.29 -2.20
N LYS A 77 -7.86 7.36 -3.54
CA LYS A 77 -8.78 6.58 -4.39
C LYS A 77 -8.49 5.09 -4.31
N VAL A 78 -7.22 4.69 -4.40
CA VAL A 78 -6.80 3.27 -4.30
C VAL A 78 -7.11 2.72 -2.90
N PHE A 79 -6.81 3.50 -1.85
CA PHE A 79 -7.09 3.13 -0.47
C PHE A 79 -8.59 2.95 -0.24
N LYS A 80 -9.43 3.86 -0.74
CA LYS A 80 -10.89 3.73 -0.67
C LYS A 80 -11.40 2.51 -1.43
N LYS A 81 -10.86 2.23 -2.62
CA LYS A 81 -11.22 1.02 -3.38
C LYS A 81 -10.89 -0.26 -2.59
N ASN A 82 -9.79 -0.26 -1.84
CA ASN A 82 -9.33 -1.44 -1.12
C ASN A 82 -9.99 -1.61 0.27
N THR A 83 -10.39 -0.52 0.92
CA THR A 83 -10.89 -0.54 2.31
C THR A 83 -12.35 -0.14 2.48
N GLY A 84 -12.96 0.48 1.47
CA GLY A 84 -14.28 1.12 1.55
C GLY A 84 -14.25 2.56 2.05
N PHE A 85 -13.17 3.01 2.69
CA PHE A 85 -13.06 4.31 3.35
C PHE A 85 -11.90 5.14 2.81
N THR A 86 -12.00 6.47 2.85
CA THR A 86 -10.81 7.31 2.60
C THR A 86 -9.82 7.17 3.76
N PRO A 87 -8.51 7.43 3.56
CA PRO A 87 -7.53 7.37 4.65
C PRO A 87 -7.92 8.22 5.87
N ALA A 88 -8.49 9.41 5.64
CA ALA A 88 -8.96 10.31 6.68
C ALA A 88 -10.13 9.72 7.49
N ILE A 89 -11.13 9.15 6.81
CA ILE A 89 -12.28 8.52 7.46
C ILE A 89 -11.81 7.27 8.22
N TYR A 90 -10.99 6.43 7.59
CA TYR A 90 -10.45 5.22 8.20
C TYR A 90 -9.74 5.51 9.53
N ARG A 91 -8.88 6.54 9.57
CA ARG A 91 -8.20 6.98 10.79
C ARG A 91 -9.20 7.41 11.88
N LYS A 92 -10.24 8.17 11.51
CA LYS A 92 -11.27 8.65 12.44
C LYS A 92 -12.08 7.49 13.05
N GLU A 93 -12.49 6.53 12.23
CA GLU A 93 -13.27 5.35 12.67
C GLU A 93 -12.46 4.47 13.65
N ILE A 94 -11.17 4.25 13.38
CA ILE A 94 -10.30 3.52 14.31
C ILE A 94 -10.12 4.29 15.62
N GLN A 95 -9.93 5.60 15.57
CA GLN A 95 -9.82 6.42 16.79
C GLN A 95 -11.09 6.35 17.62
N ALA A 96 -12.27 6.47 17.00
CA ALA A 96 -13.55 6.32 17.68
C ALA A 96 -13.67 4.94 18.34
N SER A 97 -13.43 3.85 17.61
CA SER A 97 -13.53 2.48 18.15
C SER A 97 -12.53 2.17 19.27
N ASN A 98 -11.33 2.74 19.24
CA ASN A 98 -10.34 2.59 20.30
C ASN A 98 -10.71 3.37 21.57
N THR A 99 -11.35 4.54 21.45
CA THR A 99 -11.84 5.30 22.61
C THR A 99 -12.97 4.57 23.36
N PHE A 100 -13.79 3.76 22.68
CA PHE A 100 -14.86 2.98 23.32
C PHE A 100 -14.38 1.70 24.01
N ARG A 101 -13.21 1.15 23.66
CA ARG A 101 -12.66 -0.08 24.25
C ARG A 101 -11.74 0.17 25.46
N GLY A 102 -11.36 1.42 25.70
CA GLY A 102 -10.47 1.82 26.79
C GLY A 102 -11.15 2.49 27.99
N ALA A 103 -12.49 2.42 28.07
CA ALA A 103 -13.29 2.95 29.18
C ALA A 103 -13.79 1.82 30.09
#